data_AF-A0A8T0FA43-F1
#
_entry.id   AF-A0A8T0FA43-F1
#
_cell.length_a   1.000
_cell.length_b   1.000
_cell.length_c   1.000
_cell.angle_alpha   90.00
_cell.angle_beta   90.00
_cell.angle_gamma   90.00
#
_symmetry.space_group_name_H-M   'P 1'
#
loop_
_entity.id
_entity.type
_entity.pdbx_description
1 polymer ?
#
loop_
_entity_poly.entity_id
_entity_poly.type
_entity_poly.pdbx_seq_one_letter_code
_entity_poly.pdbx_strand_id
1 'polypeptide(L)'
;MRFVMREHRLKWVPADIVYFYRQTCLTKFNYAVGLAVIEMSGILRLQMKEKFKHMRETGFTSSKHFEMEMKNSAQREFVGGFNLRRFLVFCGMVTSLAVRFYLHGCSQAPYQAVAVIAEVMTDNKDRFIASGGWDALQAESVVILTGDNSACGCFSFFRLPHIRI
;
A
#
# COMPACT_ATOMS: atom_id res chain seq x y z
N MET A 1 6.61 -4.32 -0.66
CA MET A 1 6.25 -5.76 -0.51
C MET A 1 7.29 -6.59 0.25
N ARG A 2 8.59 -6.63 -0.14
CA ARG A 2 9.62 -7.45 0.54
C ARG A 2 9.63 -7.32 2.06
N PHE A 3 9.59 -6.09 2.57
CA PHE A 3 9.59 -5.78 4.01
C PHE A 3 8.37 -6.36 4.73
N VAL A 4 7.18 -6.06 4.23
CA VAL A 4 5.91 -6.56 4.78
C VAL A 4 5.83 -8.09 4.74
N MET A 5 6.21 -8.73 3.63
CA MET A 5 6.24 -10.20 3.56
C MET A 5 7.20 -10.81 4.58
N ARG A 6 8.38 -10.21 4.77
CA ARG A 6 9.37 -10.66 5.76
C ARG A 6 8.83 -10.53 7.20
N GLU A 7 8.13 -9.45 7.50
CA GLU A 7 7.47 -9.24 8.81
C GLU A 7 6.48 -10.36 9.12
N HIS A 8 5.74 -10.80 8.10
CA HIS A 8 4.82 -11.94 8.20
C HIS A 8 5.49 -13.32 8.08
N ARG A 9 6.83 -13.39 8.02
CA ARG A 9 7.61 -14.64 7.79
C ARG A 9 7.21 -15.38 6.51
N LEU A 10 6.78 -14.65 5.49
CA LEU A 10 6.37 -15.20 4.19
C LEU A 10 7.49 -15.10 3.16
N LYS A 11 7.56 -16.08 2.26
CA LYS A 11 8.51 -16.07 1.15
C LYS A 11 8.09 -15.00 0.14
N TRP A 12 9.01 -14.12 -0.22
CA TRP A 12 8.86 -13.17 -1.32
C TRP A 12 9.89 -13.48 -2.40
N VAL A 13 9.43 -13.85 -3.59
CA VAL A 13 10.26 -13.98 -4.79
C VAL A 13 9.84 -12.87 -5.75
N PRO A 14 10.72 -11.94 -6.13
CA PRO A 14 10.37 -10.92 -7.10
C PRO A 14 10.09 -11.57 -8.48
N ALA A 15 8.97 -11.21 -9.11
CA ALA A 15 8.69 -11.55 -10.52
C ALA A 15 9.43 -10.59 -11.47
N ASP A 16 9.49 -10.91 -12.76
CA ASP A 16 10.19 -10.13 -13.79
C ASP A 16 9.75 -8.65 -13.86
N ILE A 17 8.48 -8.36 -13.56
CA ILE A 17 7.97 -6.98 -13.37
C ILE A 17 8.78 -6.18 -12.35
N VAL A 18 9.24 -6.82 -11.26
CA VAL A 18 10.07 -6.18 -10.23
C VAL A 18 11.50 -5.91 -10.74
N TYR A 19 11.99 -6.71 -11.69
CA TYR A 19 13.28 -6.48 -12.35
C TYR A 19 13.21 -5.32 -13.35
N PHE A 20 12.10 -5.17 -14.08
CA PHE A 20 11.87 -4.02 -14.95
C PHE A 20 11.89 -2.69 -14.18
N TYR A 21 11.21 -2.63 -13.03
CA TYR A 21 11.24 -1.44 -12.17
C TYR A 21 12.61 -1.20 -11.50
N ARG A 22 13.38 -2.25 -11.20
CA ARG A 22 14.76 -2.10 -10.69
C ARG A 22 15.73 -1.50 -11.71
N GLN A 23 15.53 -1.74 -12.99
CA GLN A 23 16.39 -1.20 -14.05
C GLN A 23 16.00 0.22 -14.46
N THR A 24 14.74 0.61 -14.26
CA THR A 24 14.21 1.93 -14.64
C THR A 24 14.15 2.93 -13.48
N CYS A 25 14.04 2.48 -12.23
CA CYS A 25 14.17 3.32 -11.04
C CYS A 25 15.54 3.11 -10.38
N LEU A 26 16.51 3.98 -10.70
CA LEU A 26 17.82 4.10 -10.03
C LEU A 26 17.71 4.69 -8.60
N THR A 27 16.61 4.48 -7.90
CA THR A 27 16.45 4.98 -6.54
C THR A 27 16.95 3.92 -5.57
N LYS A 28 18.01 4.29 -4.82
CA LYS A 28 18.50 3.51 -3.67
C LYS A 28 17.30 3.21 -2.79
N PHE A 29 16.85 1.95 -2.81
CA PHE A 29 15.63 1.54 -2.12
C PHE A 29 15.79 1.84 -0.63
N ASN A 30 15.04 2.81 -0.14
CA ASN A 30 15.30 3.39 1.17
C ASN A 30 14.68 2.55 2.29
N TYR A 31 15.50 2.12 3.24
CA TYR A 31 15.09 1.27 4.36
C TYR A 31 13.98 1.93 5.21
N ALA A 32 14.04 3.25 5.39
CA ALA A 32 13.04 4.01 6.16
C ALA A 32 11.64 3.93 5.54
N VAL A 33 11.54 3.98 4.20
CA VAL A 33 10.26 3.84 3.48
C VAL A 33 9.66 2.45 3.71
N GLY A 34 10.51 1.41 3.66
CA GLY A 34 10.09 0.03 3.93
C GLY A 34 9.53 -0.15 5.35
N LEU A 35 10.18 0.44 6.35
CA LEU A 35 9.72 0.43 7.74
C LEU A 35 8.44 1.24 7.94
N ALA A 36 8.34 2.43 7.35
CA ALA A 36 7.14 3.26 7.46
C ALA A 36 5.91 2.55 6.87
N VAL A 37 6.08 1.79 5.78
CA VAL A 37 5.01 0.96 5.22
C VAL A 37 4.62 -0.19 6.16
N ILE A 38 5.58 -0.82 6.86
CA ILE A 38 5.27 -1.81 7.91
C ILE A 38 4.45 -1.15 9.02
N GLU A 39 4.89 0.00 9.51
CA GLU A 39 4.21 0.74 10.58
C GLU A 39 2.77 1.08 10.17
N MET A 40 2.58 1.61 8.96
CA MET A 40 1.25 1.89 8.41
C MET A 40 0.40 0.63 8.25
N SER A 41 0.99 -0.49 7.79
CA SER A 41 0.29 -1.78 7.75
C SER A 41 -0.12 -2.26 9.15
N GLY A 42 0.68 -1.97 10.18
CA GLY A 42 0.41 -2.26 11.59
C GLY A 42 -0.76 -1.43 12.13
N ILE A 43 -0.73 -0.12 11.92
CA ILE A 43 -1.81 0.80 12.33
C ILE A 43 -3.13 0.41 11.65
N LEU A 44 -3.10 0.08 10.36
CA LEU A 44 -4.29 -0.30 9.58
C LEU A 44 -4.72 -1.76 9.78
N ARG A 45 -4.05 -2.54 10.64
CA ARG A 45 -4.22 -4.00 10.72
C ARG A 45 -5.66 -4.43 10.98
N LEU A 46 -6.36 -3.79 11.91
CA LEU A 46 -7.74 -4.10 12.26
C LEU A 46 -8.70 -3.75 11.12
N GLN A 47 -8.57 -2.54 10.56
CA GLN A 47 -9.38 -2.10 9.41
C GLN A 47 -9.22 -3.05 8.21
N MET A 48 -7.99 -3.47 7.92
CA MET A 48 -7.72 -4.42 6.84
C MET A 48 -8.23 -5.84 7.14
N LYS A 49 -8.31 -6.23 8.42
CA LYS A 49 -8.90 -7.50 8.83
C LYS A 49 -10.40 -7.52 8.51
N GLU A 50 -11.11 -6.48 8.93
CA GLU A 50 -12.55 -6.38 8.71
C GLU A 50 -12.88 -6.21 7.23
N LYS A 51 -12.10 -5.40 6.49
CA LYS A 51 -12.24 -5.28 5.04
C LYS A 51 -12.10 -6.63 4.33
N PHE A 52 -11.05 -7.38 4.66
CA PHE A 52 -10.84 -8.70 4.07
C PHE A 52 -11.95 -9.70 4.45
N LYS A 53 -12.40 -9.68 5.70
CA LYS A 53 -13.52 -10.51 6.16
C LYS A 53 -14.77 -10.25 5.33
N HIS A 54 -15.12 -8.97 5.15
CA HIS A 54 -16.27 -8.57 4.33
C HIS A 54 -16.12 -9.02 2.87
N MET A 55 -14.95 -8.79 2.26
CA MET A 55 -14.67 -9.27 0.90
C MET A 55 -14.80 -10.79 0.79
N ARG A 56 -14.40 -11.55 1.82
CA ARG A 56 -14.56 -13.01 1.82
C ARG A 56 -16.02 -13.43 1.91
N GLU A 57 -16.80 -12.78 2.76
CA GLU A 57 -18.24 -13.07 2.93
C GLU A 57 -19.05 -12.76 1.66
N THR A 58 -18.60 -11.82 0.84
CA THR A 58 -19.23 -11.47 -0.44
C THR A 58 -18.67 -12.23 -1.66
N GLY A 59 -17.73 -13.16 -1.46
CA GLY A 59 -17.10 -13.93 -2.56
C GLY A 59 -15.96 -13.20 -3.30
N PHE A 60 -15.51 -12.05 -2.80
CA PHE A 60 -14.46 -11.20 -3.37
C PHE A 60 -13.03 -11.64 -2.97
N THR A 61 -12.64 -12.89 -3.21
CA THR A 61 -11.31 -13.43 -2.77
C THR A 61 -10.33 -13.76 -3.90
N SER A 62 -10.69 -13.51 -5.17
CA SER A 62 -9.82 -13.75 -6.31
C SER A 62 -8.76 -12.66 -6.49
N SER A 63 -7.71 -12.95 -7.27
CA SER A 63 -6.71 -11.95 -7.68
C SER A 63 -7.33 -10.77 -8.43
N LYS A 64 -8.33 -11.02 -9.28
CA LYS A 64 -9.05 -9.95 -10.01
C LYS A 64 -9.80 -9.03 -9.04
N HIS A 65 -10.42 -9.59 -7.99
CA HIS A 65 -11.12 -8.82 -6.98
C HIS A 65 -10.17 -7.94 -6.17
N PHE A 66 -8.98 -8.46 -5.83
CA PHE A 66 -7.94 -7.67 -5.18
C PHE A 66 -7.50 -6.50 -6.05
N GLU A 67 -7.12 -6.76 -7.30
CA GLU A 67 -6.64 -5.72 -8.22
C GLU A 67 -7.70 -4.62 -8.43
N MET A 68 -8.95 -5.01 -8.69
CA MET A 68 -10.05 -4.08 -8.86
C MET A 68 -10.26 -3.19 -7.62
N GLU A 69 -10.26 -3.78 -6.43
CA GLU A 69 -10.44 -3.01 -5.18
C GLU A 69 -9.28 -2.03 -4.94
N MET A 70 -8.04 -2.42 -5.27
CA MET A 70 -6.87 -1.56 -5.10
C MET A 70 -6.85 -0.43 -6.13
N LYS A 71 -7.22 -0.69 -7.40
CA LYS A 71 -7.36 0.35 -8.44
C LYS A 71 -8.45 1.36 -8.08
N ASN A 72 -9.61 0.89 -7.64
CA ASN A 72 -10.70 1.77 -7.19
C ASN A 72 -10.31 2.60 -5.96
N SER A 73 -9.54 2.01 -5.03
CA SER A 73 -9.05 2.74 -3.86
C SER A 73 -8.00 3.80 -4.25
N ALA A 74 -7.10 3.49 -5.19
CA ALA A 74 -6.14 4.45 -5.71
C ALA A 74 -6.83 5.65 -6.37
N GLN A 75 -7.81 5.40 -7.23
CA GLN A 75 -8.57 6.46 -7.90
C GLN A 75 -9.25 7.39 -6.90
N ARG A 76 -9.89 6.84 -5.86
CA ARG A 76 -10.54 7.65 -4.82
C ARG A 76 -9.53 8.47 -4.00
N GLU A 77 -8.39 7.89 -3.65
CA GLU A 77 -7.40 8.53 -2.78
C GLU A 77 -6.66 9.69 -3.48
N PHE A 78 -6.36 9.53 -4.77
CA PHE A 78 -5.48 10.45 -5.51
C PHE A 78 -6.21 11.33 -6.54
N VAL A 79 -7.54 11.25 -6.63
CA VAL A 79 -8.35 12.13 -7.51
C VAL A 79 -8.14 13.61 -7.21
N GLY A 80 -8.02 13.96 -5.92
CA GLY A 80 -7.90 15.34 -5.45
C GLY A 80 -6.47 15.88 -5.37
N GLY A 81 -5.47 15.09 -5.78
CA GLY A 81 -4.06 15.44 -5.68
C GLY A 81 -3.21 14.34 -5.05
N PHE A 82 -1.90 14.47 -5.21
CA PHE A 82 -0.93 13.53 -4.67
C PHE A 82 -0.31 14.10 -3.39
N ASN A 83 -0.26 13.29 -2.34
CA ASN A 83 0.38 13.63 -1.07
C ASN A 83 1.23 12.44 -0.61
N LEU A 84 2.47 12.72 -0.19
CA LEU A 84 3.45 11.69 0.18
C LEU A 84 2.98 10.82 1.35
N ARG A 85 2.35 11.42 2.36
CA ARG A 85 1.82 10.67 3.51
C ARG A 85 0.64 9.79 3.12
N ARG A 86 -0.31 10.32 2.33
CA ARG A 86 -1.42 9.50 1.78
C ARG A 86 -0.90 8.36 0.93
N PHE A 87 0.15 8.59 0.15
CA PHE A 87 0.82 7.54 -0.61
C PHE A 87 1.43 6.45 0.28
N LEU A 88 2.08 6.79 1.40
CA LEU A 88 2.60 5.80 2.35
C LEU A 88 1.48 5.01 3.06
N VAL A 89 0.38 5.68 3.43
CA VAL A 89 -0.83 5.03 3.98
C VAL A 89 -1.43 4.07 2.96
N PHE A 90 -1.57 4.50 1.70
CA PHE A 90 -2.04 3.66 0.61
C PHE A 90 -1.15 2.42 0.42
N CYS A 91 0.17 2.60 0.42
CA CYS A 91 1.11 1.47 0.36
C CYS A 91 0.86 0.48 1.51
N GLY A 92 0.74 0.97 2.75
CA GLY A 92 0.46 0.15 3.92
C GLY A 92 -0.87 -0.61 3.84
N MET A 93 -1.92 0.02 3.32
CA MET A 93 -3.22 -0.60 3.06
C MET A 93 -3.10 -1.72 2.03
N VAL A 94 -2.55 -1.42 0.85
CA VAL A 94 -2.44 -2.35 -0.28
C VAL A 94 -1.63 -3.58 0.11
N THR A 95 -0.47 -3.39 0.76
CA THR A 95 0.38 -4.51 1.17
C THR A 95 -0.24 -5.35 2.27
N SER A 96 -0.93 -4.73 3.24
CA SER A 96 -1.61 -5.44 4.32
C SER A 96 -2.76 -6.30 3.78
N LEU A 97 -3.56 -5.77 2.85
CA LEU A 97 -4.63 -6.54 2.20
C LEU A 97 -4.05 -7.65 1.31
N ALA A 98 -2.97 -7.38 0.58
CA ALA A 98 -2.31 -8.39 -0.27
C ALA A 98 -1.81 -9.60 0.52
N VAL A 99 -1.24 -9.38 1.72
CA VAL A 99 -0.83 -10.47 2.61
C VAL A 99 -2.03 -11.34 3.02
N ARG A 100 -3.20 -10.72 3.29
CA ARG A 100 -4.41 -11.47 3.67
C ARG A 100 -4.93 -12.33 2.52
N PHE A 101 -4.95 -11.79 1.31
CA PHE A 101 -5.28 -12.55 0.10
C PHE A 101 -4.28 -13.69 -0.12
N TYR A 102 -2.99 -13.43 0.04
CA TYR A 102 -1.93 -14.43 -0.09
C TYR A 102 -2.11 -15.60 0.90
N LEU A 103 -2.37 -15.29 2.18
CA LEU A 103 -2.63 -16.27 3.22
C LEU A 103 -3.92 -17.09 2.97
N HIS A 104 -4.81 -16.59 2.11
CA HIS A 104 -6.05 -17.25 1.69
C HIS A 104 -5.92 -17.93 0.31
N GLY A 105 -4.70 -18.20 -0.14
CA GLY A 105 -4.42 -18.96 -1.36
C GLY A 105 -4.33 -18.12 -2.64
N CYS A 106 -4.47 -16.79 -2.57
CA CYS A 106 -4.26 -15.91 -3.71
C CYS A 106 -2.79 -15.50 -3.83
N SER A 107 -1.96 -16.38 -4.37
CA SER A 107 -0.51 -16.20 -4.51
C SER A 107 -0.11 -14.98 -5.36
N GLN A 108 -1.02 -14.49 -6.21
CA GLN A 108 -0.79 -13.37 -7.12
C GLN A 108 -0.98 -11.98 -6.48
N ALA A 109 -1.72 -11.88 -5.36
CA ALA A 109 -2.04 -10.60 -4.74
C ALA A 109 -0.80 -9.75 -4.37
N PRO A 110 0.30 -10.32 -3.83
CA PRO A 110 1.53 -9.56 -3.59
C PRO A 110 2.15 -8.92 -4.84
N TYR A 111 2.02 -9.53 -6.02
CA TYR A 111 2.53 -8.96 -7.26
C TYR A 111 1.63 -7.87 -7.80
N GLN A 112 0.31 -8.09 -7.74
CA GLN A 112 -0.68 -7.06 -8.08
C GLN A 112 -0.57 -5.84 -7.18
N ALA A 113 -0.24 -6.03 -5.90
CA ALA A 113 0.04 -4.93 -4.97
C ALA A 113 1.19 -4.05 -5.46
N VAL A 114 2.28 -4.67 -5.94
CA VAL A 114 3.42 -3.94 -6.51
C VAL A 114 3.01 -3.21 -7.79
N ALA A 115 2.25 -3.88 -8.67
CA ALA A 115 1.78 -3.28 -9.93
C ALA A 115 0.92 -2.04 -9.67
N VAL A 116 -0.08 -2.12 -8.79
CA VAL A 116 -0.96 -0.99 -8.47
C VAL A 116 -0.20 0.17 -7.83
N ILE A 117 0.72 -0.11 -6.90
CA ILE A 117 1.55 0.96 -6.30
C ILE A 117 2.41 1.64 -7.37
N ALA A 118 2.95 0.87 -8.32
CA ALA A 118 3.77 1.41 -9.39
C ALA A 118 2.96 2.21 -10.42
N GLU A 119 1.73 1.79 -10.74
CA GLU A 119 0.78 2.55 -11.55
C GLU A 119 0.49 3.91 -10.89
N VAL A 120 0.14 3.94 -9.60
CA VAL A 120 -0.10 5.20 -8.86
C VAL A 120 1.10 6.15 -8.93
N MET A 121 2.32 5.63 -8.74
CA MET A 121 3.53 6.42 -8.85
C MET A 121 3.78 6.94 -10.27
N THR A 122 3.44 6.15 -11.28
CA THR A 122 3.58 6.52 -12.70
C THR A 122 2.60 7.64 -13.04
N ASP A 123 1.33 7.48 -12.65
CA ASP A 123 0.25 8.45 -12.91
C ASP A 123 0.48 9.79 -12.18
N ASN A 124 1.21 9.77 -11.07
CA ASN A 124 1.49 10.96 -10.26
C ASN A 124 2.95 11.41 -10.31
N LYS A 125 3.73 10.96 -11.30
CA LYS A 125 5.18 11.22 -11.38
C LYS A 125 5.54 12.69 -11.20
N ASP A 126 4.90 13.59 -11.94
CA ASP A 126 5.23 15.02 -11.90
C ASP A 126 4.88 15.66 -10.55
N ARG A 127 3.74 15.24 -9.96
CA ARG A 127 3.32 15.70 -8.63
C ARG A 127 4.22 15.17 -7.52
N PHE A 128 4.70 13.94 -7.66
CA PHE A 128 5.68 13.34 -6.75
C PHE A 128 6.99 14.12 -6.79
N ILE A 129 7.51 14.43 -7.98
CA ILE A 129 8.71 15.26 -8.14
C ILE A 129 8.49 16.65 -7.54
N ALA A 130 7.36 17.29 -7.82
CA ALA A 130 7.00 18.60 -7.27
C ALA A 130 6.86 18.61 -5.74
N SER A 131 6.56 17.46 -5.13
CA SER A 131 6.49 17.29 -3.67
C SER A 131 7.87 17.09 -3.00
N GLY A 132 8.97 17.23 -3.74
CA GLY A 132 10.33 16.97 -3.25
C GLY A 132 10.81 15.53 -3.45
N GLY A 133 10.04 14.71 -4.17
CA GLY A 133 10.43 13.37 -4.62
C GLY A 133 10.85 12.43 -3.49
N TRP A 134 11.93 11.68 -3.72
CA TRP A 134 12.37 10.62 -2.83
C TRP A 134 12.91 11.10 -1.49
N ASP A 135 13.55 12.28 -1.46
CA ASP A 135 14.10 12.85 -0.24
C ASP A 135 12.98 13.30 0.71
N ALA A 136 11.95 13.95 0.17
CA ALA A 136 10.76 14.31 0.93
C ALA A 136 9.98 13.08 1.39
N LEU A 137 9.87 12.04 0.55
CA LEU A 137 9.25 10.77 0.94
C LEU A 137 10.00 10.10 2.10
N GLN A 138 11.34 10.14 2.08
CA GLN A 138 12.16 9.64 3.18
C GLN A 138 11.92 10.45 4.46
N ALA A 139 11.89 11.78 4.38
CA ALA A 139 11.61 12.63 5.52
C ALA A 139 10.24 12.32 6.14
N GLU A 140 9.18 12.20 5.33
CA GLU A 140 7.86 11.77 5.80
C GLU A 140 7.88 10.37 6.43
N SER A 141 8.67 9.44 5.88
CA SER A 141 8.83 8.10 6.44
C SER A 141 9.46 8.14 7.84
N VAL A 142 10.46 8.99 8.04
CA VAL A 142 11.08 9.19 9.37
C VAL A 142 10.06 9.79 10.34
N VAL A 143 9.32 10.81 9.92
CA VAL A 143 8.25 11.42 10.74
C VAL A 143 7.22 10.39 11.18
N ILE A 144 6.81 9.48 10.29
CA ILE A 144 5.91 8.37 10.65
C ILE A 144 6.52 7.46 11.71
N LEU A 145 7.79 7.11 11.56
CA LEU A 145 8.48 6.17 12.44
C LEU A 145 8.81 6.76 13.82
N THR A 146 8.98 8.07 13.92
CA THR A 146 9.36 8.76 15.17
C THR A 146 8.21 9.54 15.80
N GLY A 147 7.10 9.74 15.08
CA GLY A 147 5.96 10.54 15.54
C GLY A 147 4.93 9.72 16.30
N ASP A 148 4.26 10.35 17.28
CA ASP A 148 3.08 9.79 17.95
C ASP A 148 1.86 9.89 17.02
N ASN A 149 1.59 8.82 16.26
CA ASN A 149 0.54 8.79 15.24
C ASN A 149 -0.86 8.50 15.81
N SER A 150 -1.02 8.44 17.13
CA SER A 150 -2.28 8.14 17.82
C SER A 150 -3.42 9.13 17.47
N ALA A 151 -3.08 10.33 16.99
CA ALA A 151 -4.04 11.40 16.65
C ALA A 151 -4.16 11.76 15.15
N CYS A 152 -3.48 11.06 14.20
CA CYS A 152 -3.50 11.45 12.77
C CYS A 152 -4.89 11.21 12.14
N GLY A 153 -5.62 12.27 11.80
CA GLY A 153 -6.88 12.20 11.01
C GLY A 153 -6.70 11.64 9.59
N CYS A 154 -5.48 11.27 9.21
CA CYS A 154 -5.04 10.67 7.96
C CYS A 154 -5.70 9.31 7.69
N PHE A 155 -6.17 8.64 8.76
CA PHE A 155 -6.87 7.36 8.70
C PHE A 155 -8.40 7.51 8.47
N SER A 156 -8.92 8.74 8.48
CA SER A 156 -10.37 9.01 8.47
C SER A 156 -11.04 8.91 7.09
N PHE A 157 -10.27 8.88 6.00
CA PHE A 157 -10.79 8.73 4.64
C PHE A 157 -10.96 7.27 4.21
N PHE A 158 -10.27 6.34 4.87
CA PHE A 158 -10.50 4.90 4.69
C PHE A 158 -11.70 4.44 5.54
N ARG A 159 -12.84 5.10 5.34
CA ARG A 159 -14.10 4.61 5.90
C ARG A 159 -14.46 3.33 5.17
N LEU A 160 -14.75 2.28 5.93
CA LEU A 160 -15.58 1.19 5.43
C LEU A 160 -16.80 1.83 4.76
N PRO A 161 -17.26 1.37 3.58
CA PRO A 161 -18.49 1.89 3.01
C PRO A 161 -19.57 1.85 4.10
N HIS A 162 -20.19 3.01 4.36
CA HIS A 162 -21.32 3.07 5.28
C HIS A 162 -22.44 2.21 4.69
N ILE A 163 -22.60 1.00 5.22
CA ILE A 163 -23.77 0.17 4.93
C ILE A 163 -24.86 0.66 5.88
N ARG A 164 -25.91 1.27 5.32
CA ARG A 164 -27.20 1.35 6.01
C ARG A 164 -27.70 -0.09 6.12
N ILE A 165 -27.82 -0.57 7.36
CA ILE A 165 -28.53 -1.81 7.70
C ILE A 165 -30.00 -1.65 7.27
#